data_AF-A0A8C8SWV7-F1
#
_entry.id   AF-A0A8C8SWV7-F1
#
_cell.length_a   1.000
_cell.length_b   1.000
_cell.length_c   1.000
_cell.angle_alpha   90.00
_cell.angle_beta   90.00
_cell.angle_gamma   90.00
#
_symmetry.space_group_name_H-M   'P 1'
#
loop_
_entity.id
_entity.type
_entity.pdbx_description
1 polymer ?
#
loop_
_entity_poly.entity_id
_entity_poly.type
_entity_poly.pdbx_seq_one_letter_code
_entity_poly.pdbx_strand_id
1 'polypeptide(L)' 'MGSLSQAITEMCLDLYNKLNKKNANENIFFSSMSISTGLAMVLLGARGNTATQMQKVSVNKIH' A
#
# COMPACT_ATOMS: atom_id res chain seq x y z
N MET A 1 -12.71 -10.60 8.85
CA MET A 1 -11.31 -10.64 8.37
C MET A 1 -11.31 -10.39 6.88
N GLY A 2 -10.79 -9.24 6.43
CA GLY A 2 -10.51 -9.03 5.01
C GLY A 2 -9.38 -9.96 4.57
N SER A 3 -9.43 -10.46 3.34
CA SER A 3 -8.32 -11.26 2.80
C SER A 3 -7.11 -10.36 2.53
N LEU A 4 -5.90 -10.94 2.51
CA LEU A 4 -4.69 -10.22 2.08
C LEU A 4 -4.88 -9.58 0.69
N SER A 5 -5.62 -10.27 -0.20
CA SER A 5 -6.00 -9.76 -1.51
C SER A 5 -6.81 -8.47 -1.42
N GLN A 6 -7.75 -8.38 -0.48
CA GLN A 6 -8.54 -7.17 -0.25
C GLN A 6 -7.65 -6.00 0.23
N ALA A 7 -6.76 -6.24 1.19
CA ALA A 7 -5.85 -5.20 1.68
C ALA A 7 -4.91 -4.66 0.59
N ILE A 8 -4.37 -5.54 -0.26
CA ILE A 8 -3.52 -5.15 -1.39
C ILE A 8 -4.32 -4.38 -2.45
N THR A 9 -5.57 -4.75 -2.69
CA THR A 9 -6.46 -4.06 -3.62
C THR A 9 -6.82 -2.67 -3.12
N GLU A 10 -7.15 -2.51 -1.83
CA GLU A 10 -7.44 -1.21 -1.21
C GLU A 10 -6.22 -0.28 -1.26
N MET A 11 -5.04 -0.79 -0.91
CA MET A 11 -3.79 -0.03 -1.03
C MET A 11 -3.50 0.39 -2.48
N CYS A 12 -3.77 -0.49 -3.45
CA CYS A 12 -3.62 -0.21 -4.88
C CYS A 12 -4.53 0.94 -5.33
N LEU A 13 -5.80 0.91 -4.94
CA LEU A 13 -6.76 1.95 -5.29
C LEU A 13 -6.38 3.31 -4.66
N ASP A 14 -5.97 3.31 -3.39
CA ASP A 14 -5.49 4.51 -2.72
C ASP A 14 -4.25 5.11 -3.39
N LEU A 15 -3.31 4.24 -3.81
CA LEU A 15 -2.11 4.66 -4.55
C LEU A 15 -2.45 5.19 -5.94
N TYR A 16 -3.30 4.48 -6.69
CA TYR A 16 -3.77 4.91 -8.00
C TYR A 16 -4.45 6.28 -7.93
N ASN A 17 -5.36 6.48 -6.97
CA ASN A 17 -6.04 7.76 -6.79
C ASN A 17 -5.06 8.90 -6.48
N LYS A 18 -3.98 8.64 -5.72
CA LYS A 18 -2.94 9.64 -5.46
C LYS A 18 -2.10 9.95 -6.69
N LEU A 19 -1.76 8.95 -7.49
CA LEU A 19 -1.00 9.12 -8.73
C LEU A 19 -1.86 9.86 -9.78
N ASN A 20 -3.12 9.45 -9.94
CA ASN A 20 -4.06 10.06 -10.88
C ASN A 20 -4.33 11.54 -10.58
N LYS A 21 -4.32 11.96 -9.31
CA LYS A 21 -4.41 13.38 -8.93
C LYS A 21 -3.25 14.23 -9.43
N LYS A 22 -2.07 13.64 -9.65
CA LYS A 22 -0.86 14.34 -10.09
C LYS A 22 -0.62 14.21 -11.59
N ASN A 23 -1.04 13.09 -12.18
CA ASN A 23 -0.75 12.69 -13.55
C ASN A 23 -2.06 12.56 -14.36
N ALA A 24 -2.97 13.53 -14.21
CA ALA A 24 -4.26 13.50 -14.90
C ALA A 24 -4.06 13.40 -16.42
N ASN A 25 -4.73 12.44 -17.05
CA ASN A 25 -4.64 12.11 -18.48
C ASN A 25 -3.32 11.47 -18.95
N GLU A 26 -2.46 11.02 -18.05
CA GLU A 26 -1.28 10.22 -18.38
C GLU A 26 -1.51 8.73 -18.08
N ASN A 27 -0.78 7.86 -18.78
CA ASN A 27 -0.84 6.43 -18.52
C ASN A 27 -0.16 6.10 -17.20
N ILE A 28 -0.89 5.48 -16.27
CA ILE A 28 -0.37 5.04 -14.98
C ILE A 28 -0.26 3.51 -15.00
N PHE A 29 0.96 2.99 -14.88
CA PHE A 29 1.24 1.55 -14.83
C PHE A 29 2.14 1.23 -13.64
N PHE A 30 1.69 0.34 -12.76
CA PHE A 30 2.49 -0.15 -11.62
C PHE A 30 2.02 -1.54 -11.16
N SER A 31 2.90 -2.24 -10.46
CA SER A 31 2.60 -3.53 -9.82
C SER A 31 2.28 -3.34 -8.34
N SER A 32 1.01 -3.49 -7.96
CA SER A 32 0.56 -3.37 -6.57
C SER A 32 1.20 -4.43 -5.66
N MET A 33 1.26 -5.68 -6.12
CA MET A 33 1.88 -6.78 -5.38
C MET A 33 3.37 -6.54 -5.10
N SER A 34 4.14 -6.11 -6.12
CA SER A 34 5.57 -5.85 -5.96
C SER A 34 5.84 -4.73 -4.95
N ILE A 35 5.03 -3.66 -4.99
CA ILE A 35 5.13 -2.54 -4.04
C ILE A 35 4.78 -3.02 -2.63
N SER A 36 3.69 -3.77 -2.46
CA SER A 36 3.31 -4.34 -1.16
C SER A 36 4.40 -5.24 -0.58
N THR A 37 5.02 -6.10 -1.38
CA THR A 37 6.12 -6.96 -0.94
C THR A 37 7.35 -6.14 -0.53
N GLY A 38 7.70 -5.10 -1.29
CA GLY A 38 8.77 -4.18 -0.92
C GLY A 38 8.50 -3.48 0.42
N LEU A 39 7.28 -2.95 0.60
CA LEU A 39 6.84 -2.33 1.84
C LEU A 39 6.83 -3.31 3.01
N ALA A 40 6.44 -4.57 2.78
CA ALA A 40 6.49 -5.62 3.80
C ALA A 40 7.93 -5.92 4.24
N MET A 41 8.88 -6.02 3.30
CA MET A 41 10.30 -6.21 3.64
C MET A 41 10.87 -5.02 4.44
N VAL A 42 10.50 -3.79 4.08
CA VAL A 42 10.92 -2.59 4.82
C VAL A 42 10.27 -2.55 6.21
N LEU A 43 9.00 -2.96 6.34
CA LEU A 43 8.31 -3.05 7.61
C LEU A 43 9.02 -4.00 8.59
N LEU A 44 9.57 -5.13 8.10
CA LEU A 44 10.33 -6.07 8.94
C LEU A 44 11.61 -5.44 9.55
N GLY A 45 12.19 -4.43 8.88
CA GLY A 45 13.33 -3.67 9.39
C GLY A 45 12.97 -2.41 10.18
N ALA A 46 11.72 -1.94 10.08
CA ALA A 46 11.26 -0.71 10.71
C ALA A 46 11.01 -0.89 12.22
N ARG A 47 11.19 0.17 13.00
CA ARG A 47 10.93 0.19 14.46
C ARG A 47 10.16 1.43 14.88
N GLY A 48 9.57 1.38 16.07
CA GLY A 48 8.86 2.50 16.68
C GLY A 48 7.74 3.03 15.78
N ASN A 49 7.60 4.36 15.71
CA ASN A 49 6.53 5.03 14.99
C ASN A 49 6.51 4.72 13.48
N THR A 50 7.68 4.46 12.89
CA THR A 50 7.80 4.10 11.46
C THR A 50 7.11 2.78 11.16
N ALA A 51 7.31 1.75 12.00
CA ALA A 51 6.64 0.46 11.83
C ALA A 51 5.11 0.59 11.96
N THR A 52 4.63 1.38 12.92
CA THR A 52 3.21 1.63 13.13
C THR A 52 2.55 2.31 11.93
N GLN A 53 3.22 3.32 11.34
CA GLN A 53 2.71 3.98 10.14
C GLN A 53 2.68 3.05 8.94
N MET A 54 3.70 2.23 8.75
CA MET A 54 3.75 1.27 7.65
C MET A 54 2.68 0.17 7.79
N GLN A 55 2.43 -0.32 9.00
CA GLN A 55 1.32 -1.24 9.26
C GLN A 55 -0.04 -0.62 8.95
N LYS A 56 -0.24 0.66 9.24
CA LYS A 56 -1.51 1.34 8.90
C LYS A 56 -1.78 1.41 7.40
N VAL A 57 -0.72 1.51 6.59
CA VAL A 57 -0.81 1.55 5.13
C VAL A 57 -0.94 0.14 4.54
N SER A 58 -0.27 -0.87 5.11
CA SER A 58 -0.34 -2.27 4.64
C SER A 58 -1.52 -3.08 5.19
N VAL A 59 -2.12 -2.64 6.29
CA VAL A 59 -3.12 -3.38 7.09
C VAL A 59 -4.28 -2.45 7.46
N ASN A 60 -4.80 -1.70 6.49
CA ASN A 60 -6.02 -0.94 6.77
C ASN A 60 -7.17 -1.96 6.98
N LYS A 61 -7.59 -2.13 8.25
CA LYS A 61 -8.70 -2.99 8.77
C LYS A 61 -8.49 -4.51 8.89
N ILE A 62 -7.48 -4.96 9.65
CA ILE A 62 -7.55 -6.25 10.38
C ILE A 62 -7.91 -6.02 11.87
N HIS A 63 -8.76 -5.04 12.14
CA HIS A 63 -9.51 -4.96 13.40
C HIS A 63 -10.99 -4.77 13.04
#